data_AF-A0A967JA42-F1
#
_entry.id   AF-A0A967JA42-F1
#
_cell.length_a   1.000
_cell.length_b   1.000
_cell.length_c   1.000
_cell.angle_alpha   90.00
_cell.angle_beta   90.00
_cell.angle_gamma   90.00
#
_symmetry.space_group_name_H-M   'P 1'
#
loop_
_entity.id
_entity.type
_entity.pdbx_description
1 polymer ?
#
loop_
_entity_poly.entity_id
_entity_poly.type
_entity_poly.pdbx_seq_one_letter_code
_entity_poly.pdbx_strand_id
1 'polypeptide(L)' 'DLARLGSALGAGRLSFASPERLLEHLGVTPGAVTPFAVVNDRAGSVRVAVAASLLDENRL' A
#
# COMPACT_ATOMS: atom_id res chain seq x y z
N ASP A 1 12.31 -5.68 -3.53
CA ASP A 1 13.34 -4.89 -2.81
C ASP A 1 12.72 -3.58 -2.35
N LEU A 2 12.65 -3.32 -1.03
CA LEU A 2 12.00 -2.13 -0.47
C LEU A 2 12.87 -0.86 -0.59
N ALA A 3 14.20 -1.00 -0.58
CA ALA A 3 15.09 0.14 -0.68
C ALA A 3 15.01 0.78 -2.07
N ARG A 4 15.05 -0.05 -3.12
CA ARG A 4 14.89 0.41 -4.51
C ARG A 4 13.50 1.00 -4.76
N LEU A 5 12.45 0.36 -4.22
CA LEU A 5 11.07 0.85 -4.35
C LEU A 5 10.88 2.21 -3.66
N GLY A 6 11.43 2.39 -2.47
CA GLY A 6 11.36 3.66 -1.74
C GLY A 6 12.00 4.82 -2.50
N SER A 7 13.14 4.57 -3.15
CA SER A 7 13.79 5.53 -4.05
C SER A 7 12.94 5.84 -5.29
N ALA A 8 12.42 4.82 -5.97
CA ALA A 8 11.59 5.00 -7.17
C ALA A 8 10.28 5.76 -6.90
N LEU A 9 9.69 5.60 -5.71
CA LEU A 9 8.45 6.26 -5.31
C LEU A 9 8.66 7.62 -4.61
N GLY A 10 9.91 8.10 -4.49
CA GLY A 10 10.24 9.31 -3.73
C GLY A 10 9.80 9.26 -2.26
N ALA A 11 9.73 8.05 -1.69
CA ALA A 11 9.12 7.79 -0.38
C ALA A 11 10.13 7.67 0.76
N GLY A 12 11.43 7.81 0.47
CA GLY A 12 12.49 7.53 1.44
C GLY A 12 12.61 6.04 1.74
N ARG A 13 13.13 5.69 2.94
CA ARG A 13 13.28 4.29 3.36
C ARG A 13 11.92 3.72 3.74
N LEU A 14 11.48 2.68 3.03
CA LEU A 14 10.24 1.97 3.32
C LEU A 14 10.44 0.91 4.42
N SER A 15 9.39 0.71 5.22
CA SER A 15 9.25 -0.39 6.18
C SER A 15 7.80 -0.88 6.18
N PHE A 16 7.54 -2.05 6.76
CA PHE A 16 6.17 -2.51 6.96
C PHE A 16 5.47 -1.66 8.01
N ALA A 17 4.16 -1.46 7.82
CA ALA A 17 3.31 -0.79 8.80
C ALA A 17 3.10 -1.70 10.03
N SER A 18 2.98 -1.08 11.21
CA SER A 18 2.59 -1.81 12.41
C SER A 18 1.09 -2.15 12.39
N PRO A 19 0.63 -3.13 13.17
CA PRO A 19 -0.80 -3.44 13.28
C PRO A 19 -1.66 -2.22 13.65
N GLU A 20 -1.15 -1.35 14.52
CA GLU A 20 -1.85 -0.13 14.96
C GLU A 20 -2.05 0.83 13.79
N ARG A 21 -1.02 1.03 12.97
CA ARG A 21 -1.11 1.89 11.77
C ARG A 21 -2.02 1.32 10.69
N LEU A 22 -2.09 -0.01 10.56
CA LEU A 22 -3.04 -0.65 9.65
C LEU A 22 -4.48 -0.42 10.12
N LEU A 23 -4.73 -0.53 11.42
CA LEU A 23 -6.05 -0.25 11.97
C LEU A 23 -6.43 1.23 11.83
N GLU A 24 -5.50 2.13 12.17
CA GLU A 24 -5.72 3.59 12.13
C GLU A 24 -6.04 4.09 10.72
N HIS A 25 -5.26 3.69 9.71
CA HIS A 25 -5.39 4.25 8.36
C HIS A 25 -6.24 3.39 7.43
N LEU A 26 -6.26 2.07 7.62
CA LEU A 26 -6.91 1.14 6.69
C LEU A 26 -8.04 0.34 7.33
N GLY A 27 -8.23 0.40 8.65
CA GLY A 27 -9.30 -0.33 9.34
C GLY A 27 -9.16 -1.85 9.29
N VAL A 28 -7.95 -2.38 9.09
CA VAL A 28 -7.69 -3.82 8.95
C VAL A 28 -6.59 -4.32 9.89
N THR A 29 -6.58 -5.62 10.14
CA THR A 29 -5.55 -6.31 10.92
C THR A 29 -4.55 -7.04 10.01
N PRO A 30 -3.36 -7.42 10.51
CA PRO A 30 -2.44 -8.28 9.77
C PRO A 30 -3.13 -9.57 9.29
N GLY A 31 -2.90 -9.93 8.02
CA GLY A 31 -3.55 -11.07 7.37
C GLY A 31 -4.85 -10.72 6.62
N ALA A 32 -5.50 -9.59 6.92
CA ALA A 32 -6.69 -9.10 6.21
C ALA A 32 -6.40 -7.95 5.22
N VAL A 33 -5.11 -7.69 4.95
CA VAL A 33 -4.69 -6.56 4.10
C VAL A 33 -5.12 -6.77 2.65
N THR A 34 -5.75 -5.75 2.08
CA THR A 34 -6.20 -5.72 0.68
C THR A 34 -6.03 -4.31 0.12
N PRO A 35 -5.73 -4.14 -1.19
CA PRO A 35 -5.70 -2.81 -1.82
C PRO A 35 -7.00 -2.02 -1.63
N PHE A 36 -8.14 -2.72 -1.54
CA PHE A 36 -9.45 -2.08 -1.35
C PHE A 36 -9.63 -1.42 0.01
N ALA A 37 -8.81 -1.75 1.01
CA ALA A 37 -8.91 -1.15 2.34
C ALA A 37 -8.62 0.37 2.35
N VAL A 38 -8.02 0.90 1.28
CA VAL A 38 -7.81 2.35 1.12
C VAL A 38 -9.11 3.16 1.17
N VAL A 39 -10.27 2.54 0.87
CA VAL A 39 -11.58 3.22 1.01
C VAL A 39 -11.87 3.68 2.46
N ASN A 40 -11.18 3.09 3.44
CA ASN A 40 -11.28 3.49 4.84
C ASN A 40 -10.41 4.71 5.19
N ASP A 41 -9.43 5.07 4.35
CA ASP A 41 -8.53 6.21 4.56
C ASP A 41 -9.18 7.55 4.20
N ARG A 42 -10.10 8.00 5.06
CA ARG A 42 -10.82 9.27 4.86
C ARG A 42 -9.92 10.51 4.94
N ALA A 43 -8.76 10.38 5.57
CA ALA A 43 -7.80 11.46 5.75
C ALA A 43 -6.85 11.61 4.55
N GLY A 44 -6.88 10.69 3.58
CA GLY A 44 -5.95 10.69 2.44
C GLY A 44 -4.49 10.51 2.86
N SER A 45 -4.24 9.81 3.96
CA SER A 45 -2.90 9.59 4.53
C SER A 45 -2.12 8.47 3.83
N VAL A 46 -2.78 7.65 3.01
CA VAL A 46 -2.21 6.47 2.35
C VAL A 46 -2.07 6.71 0.84
N ARG A 47 -0.86 6.48 0.32
CA ARG A 47 -0.61 6.45 -1.12
C ARG A 47 -0.66 5.01 -1.63
N VAL A 48 -1.49 4.76 -2.64
CA VAL A 48 -1.56 3.47 -3.33
C VAL A 48 -0.63 3.50 -4.54
N ALA A 49 0.24 2.49 -4.63
CA ALA A 49 1.07 2.25 -5.81
C ALA A 49 0.67 0.90 -6.41
N VAL A 50 0.32 0.91 -7.70
CA VAL A 50 -0.04 -0.30 -8.45
C VAL A 50 1.06 -0.58 -9.45
N ALA A 51 1.54 -1.82 -9.49
CA ALA A 51 2.50 -2.23 -10.50
C ALA A 51 1.82 -2.17 -11.88
N ALA A 52 2.49 -1.57 -12.88
CA ALA A 52 1.94 -1.44 -14.23
C ALA A 52 1.52 -2.79 -14.84
N SER A 53 2.23 -3.87 -14.52
CA SER A 53 1.91 -5.23 -14.97
C SER A 53 0.61 -5.82 -14.40
N LEU A 54 0.01 -5.19 -13.37
CA LEU A 54 -1.31 -5.54 -12.86
C LEU A 54 -2.43 -4.84 -13.64
N LEU A 55 -2.11 -3.80 -14.39
CA LEU A 55 -3.05 -3.07 -15.26
C LEU A 55 -3.01 -3.58 -16.70
N ASP A 56 -2.14 -4.55 -16.98
CA ASP A 56 -2.01 -5.14 -18.31
C ASP A 56 -3.14 -6.14 -18.56
N GLU A 57 -4.09 -5.76 -19.42
CA GLU A 57 -5.36 -6.46 -19.67
C GLU A 57 -5.17 -7.81 -20.38
N ASN A 58 -4.00 -8.07 -20.99
CA ASN A 58 -3.70 -9.30 -21.75
C ASN A 58 -3.04 -10.42 -20.93
N ARG A 59 -3.25 -10.45 -19.60
CA ARG A 59 -2.68 -11.48 -18.70
C ARG A 59 -3.66 -12.58 -18.29
N LEU A 60 -4.61 -12.91 -19.16
CA LEU A 60 -5.46 -14.11 -19.10
C LEU A 60 -5.44 -14.85 -20.45
#